data_AF-A0A1G5UCD2-F1
#
_entry.id   AF-A0A1G5UCD2-F1
#
_cell.length_a   1.000
_cell.length_b   1.000
_cell.length_c   1.000
_cell.angle_alpha   90.00
_cell.angle_beta   90.00
_cell.angle_gamma   90.00
#
_symmetry.space_group_name_H-M   'P 1'
#
loop_
_entity.id
_entity.type
_entity.pdbx_description
1 polymer ?
#
loop_
_entity_poly.entity_id
_entity_poly.type
_entity_poly.pdbx_seq_one_letter_code
_entity_poly.pdbx_strand_id
1 'polypeptide(L)'
;MAAARRHPQAFGRLVLVAPTWRGPLPTAMPGRAHWFPRIRRAVEAPILGEALYRINISPPIIGRMMRAHVYADPARITPALIRDKHAITRQRNGRFGTAAFVTGGLDPVGSRDAFLALFGDGLPPTLVLRPEHAPRRSGAEMDALIAGGRVTGAMIPGALSPHEEYPGAVAAAILGG
;
A
#
# COMPACT_ATOMS: atom_id res chain seq x y z
N MET A 1 -7.28 3.43 10.66
CA MET A 1 -7.27 3.24 12.14
C MET A 1 -7.26 4.57 12.90
N ALA A 2 -6.30 5.47 12.69
CA ALA A 2 -6.17 6.71 13.47
C ALA A 2 -7.44 7.60 13.48
N ALA A 3 -8.10 7.77 12.32
CA ALA A 3 -9.36 8.52 12.23
C ALA A 3 -10.50 7.84 13.01
N ALA A 4 -10.67 6.52 12.85
CA ALA A 4 -11.68 5.74 13.57
C ALA A 4 -11.47 5.76 15.08
N ARG A 5 -10.22 5.72 15.56
CA ARG A 5 -9.94 5.89 17.00
C ARG A 5 -10.29 7.27 17.54
N ARG A 6 -10.07 8.33 16.75
CA ARG A 6 -10.40 9.71 17.17
C ARG A 6 -11.90 9.97 17.16
N HIS A 7 -12.63 9.30 16.28
CA HIS A 7 -14.07 9.50 16.09
C HIS A 7 -14.80 8.15 16.02
N PRO A 8 -14.80 7.34 17.09
CA PRO A 8 -15.30 5.95 17.03
C PRO A 8 -16.78 5.88 16.67
N GLN A 9 -17.58 6.87 17.09
CA GLN A 9 -19.01 6.96 16.79
C GLN A 9 -19.32 7.33 15.33
N ALA A 10 -18.32 7.77 14.55
CA ALA A 10 -18.51 8.16 13.15
C ALA A 10 -18.42 6.98 12.17
N PHE A 11 -18.03 5.78 12.64
CA PHE A 11 -17.79 4.63 11.78
C PHE A 11 -18.55 3.41 12.30
N GLY A 12 -19.50 2.90 11.51
CA GLY A 12 -20.21 1.65 11.83
C GLY A 12 -19.38 0.38 11.52
N ARG A 13 -18.50 0.45 10.52
CA ARG A 13 -17.56 -0.61 10.14
C ARG A 13 -16.39 -0.05 9.33
N LEU A 14 -15.30 -0.81 9.24
CA LEU A 14 -14.17 -0.53 8.37
C LEU A 14 -13.94 -1.68 7.41
N VAL A 15 -13.69 -1.37 6.13
CA VAL A 15 -13.22 -2.36 5.16
C VAL A 15 -11.88 -1.92 4.62
N LEU A 16 -10.88 -2.76 4.77
CA LEU A 16 -9.51 -2.53 4.32
C LEU A 16 -9.23 -3.41 3.11
N VAL A 17 -9.04 -2.79 1.95
CA VAL A 17 -8.77 -3.49 0.69
C VAL A 17 -7.26 -3.60 0.48
N ALA A 18 -6.73 -4.83 0.47
CA ALA A 18 -5.30 -5.10 0.30
C ALA A 18 -4.39 -4.23 1.20
N PRO A 19 -4.65 -4.11 2.52
CA PRO A 19 -3.94 -3.16 3.37
C PRO A 19 -2.44 -3.45 3.47
N THR A 20 -1.62 -2.46 3.14
CA THR A 20 -0.17 -2.48 3.35
C THR A 20 0.23 -1.35 4.29
N TRP A 21 1.13 -1.63 5.23
CA TRP A 21 1.58 -0.63 6.21
C TRP A 21 3.04 -0.20 6.07
N ARG A 22 3.85 -0.99 5.35
CA ARG A 22 5.29 -0.80 5.28
C ARG A 22 5.75 -0.44 3.87
N GLY A 23 6.57 0.60 3.78
CA GLY A 23 7.14 1.08 2.53
C GLY A 23 8.05 0.04 1.84
N PRO A 24 8.25 0.16 0.52
CA PRO A 24 9.11 -0.72 -0.27
C PRO A 24 10.52 -0.93 0.28
N LEU A 25 11.26 0.13 0.63
CA LEU A 25 12.65 -0.02 1.09
C LEU A 25 12.75 -0.70 2.47
N PRO A 26 11.97 -0.29 3.49
CA PRO A 26 11.94 -1.02 4.76
C PRO A 26 11.48 -2.47 4.61
N THR A 27 10.54 -2.74 3.69
CA THR A 27 10.10 -4.10 3.40
C THR A 27 11.20 -4.91 2.75
N ALA A 28 11.91 -4.34 1.76
CA ALA A 28 12.97 -4.99 1.00
C ALA A 28 14.24 -5.26 1.83
N MET A 29 14.65 -4.27 2.64
CA MET A 29 15.95 -4.20 3.32
C MET A 29 15.79 -3.89 4.82
N PRO A 30 15.20 -4.79 5.63
CA PRO A 30 14.87 -4.51 7.03
C PRO A 30 16.08 -4.12 7.92
N GLY A 31 17.30 -4.53 7.56
CA GLY A 31 18.54 -4.20 8.29
C GLY A 31 19.17 -2.84 7.95
N ARG A 32 18.60 -2.05 7.04
CA ARG A 32 19.15 -0.74 6.61
C ARG A 32 18.32 0.46 7.04
N ALA A 33 17.51 0.31 8.10
CA ALA A 33 16.61 1.35 8.60
C ALA A 33 17.27 2.73 8.81
N HIS A 34 18.51 2.76 9.28
CA HIS A 34 19.25 4.00 9.53
C HIS A 34 19.63 4.78 8.26
N TRP A 35 19.60 4.16 7.08
CA TRP A 35 19.87 4.84 5.80
C TRP A 35 18.63 5.50 5.20
N PHE A 36 17.42 5.03 5.51
CA PHE A 36 16.21 5.51 4.83
C PHE A 36 15.92 7.01 5.04
N PRO A 37 16.16 7.61 6.22
CA PRO A 37 16.05 9.05 6.39
C PRO A 37 17.06 9.83 5.53
N ARG A 38 18.26 9.28 5.32
CA ARG A 38 19.29 9.88 4.46
C ARG A 38 18.90 9.79 2.99
N ILE A 39 18.40 8.63 2.55
CA ILE A 39 17.87 8.43 1.18
C ILE A 39 16.69 9.38 0.93
N ARG A 40 15.77 9.51 1.88
CA ARG A 40 14.65 10.45 1.81
C ARG A 40 15.14 11.88 1.60
N ARG A 41 16.06 12.36 2.45
CA ARG A 41 16.64 13.71 2.32
C ARG A 41 17.35 13.92 0.98
N ALA A 42 18.01 12.90 0.44
CA ALA A 42 18.65 12.96 -0.87
C ALA A 42 17.63 13.07 -2.03
N VAL A 43 16.48 12.37 -1.94
CA VAL A 43 15.39 12.48 -2.93
C VAL A 43 14.62 13.81 -2.78
N GLU A 44 14.52 14.34 -1.57
CA GLU A 44 13.90 15.63 -1.26
C GLU A 44 14.79 16.82 -1.66
N ALA A 45 16.11 16.61 -1.81
CA ALA A 45 17.06 17.64 -2.21
C ALA A 45 16.71 18.24 -3.59
N PRO A 46 16.88 19.56 -3.78
CA PRO A 46 16.60 20.21 -5.05
C PRO A 46 17.54 19.72 -6.17
N ILE A 47 17.02 19.66 -7.40
CA ILE A 47 17.72 19.33 -8.65
C ILE A 47 18.15 17.85 -8.80
N LEU A 48 18.99 17.30 -7.91
CA LEU A 48 19.50 15.92 -8.06
C LEU A 48 18.44 14.86 -7.72
N GLY A 49 17.63 15.11 -6.69
CA GLY A 49 16.53 14.22 -6.31
C GLY A 49 15.42 14.16 -7.36
N GLU A 50 15.26 15.22 -8.16
CA GLU A 50 14.23 15.30 -9.20
C GLU A 50 14.54 14.45 -10.44
N ALA A 51 15.82 14.42 -10.86
CA ALA A 51 16.26 13.56 -11.97
C ALA A 51 16.17 12.06 -11.61
N LEU A 52 16.65 11.67 -10.43
CA LEU A 52 16.57 10.29 -9.94
C LEU A 52 15.11 9.86 -9.72
N TYR A 53 14.27 10.76 -9.21
CA TYR A 53 12.83 10.52 -9.08
C TYR A 53 12.19 10.26 -10.45
N ARG A 54 12.41 11.15 -11.44
CA ARG A 54 11.86 11.04 -12.80
C ARG A 54 12.27 9.74 -13.50
N ILE A 55 13.50 9.27 -13.32
CA ILE A 55 13.96 7.98 -13.85
C ILE A 55 13.19 6.83 -13.19
N ASN A 56 13.03 6.86 -11.87
CA ASN A 56 12.35 5.82 -11.10
C ASN A 56 10.83 5.73 -11.36
N ILE A 57 10.21 6.82 -11.84
CA ILE A 57 8.79 6.85 -12.23
C ILE A 57 8.56 6.79 -13.75
N SER A 58 9.58 6.40 -14.52
CA SER A 58 9.42 6.27 -15.97
C SER A 58 8.38 5.20 -16.34
N PRO A 59 7.68 5.33 -17.48
CA PRO A 59 6.66 4.36 -17.91
C PRO A 59 7.11 2.89 -17.89
N PRO A 60 8.34 2.53 -18.32
CA PRO A 60 8.81 1.14 -18.24
C PRO A 60 8.95 0.63 -16.81
N ILE A 61 9.42 1.49 -15.88
CA ILE A 61 9.56 1.11 -14.47
C ILE A 61 8.18 0.97 -13.81
N ILE A 62 7.25 1.90 -14.08
CA ILE A 62 5.86 1.79 -13.65
C ILE A 62 5.26 0.46 -14.11
N GLY A 63 5.35 0.15 -15.41
CA GLY A 63 4.83 -1.11 -15.96
C GLY A 63 5.49 -2.35 -15.37
N ARG A 64 6.79 -2.30 -15.05
CA ARG A 64 7.49 -3.39 -14.35
C ARG A 64 6.99 -3.57 -12.91
N MET A 65 6.86 -2.48 -12.15
CA MET A 65 6.36 -2.53 -10.77
C MET A 65 4.93 -3.02 -10.70
N MET A 66 4.08 -2.57 -11.65
CA MET A 66 2.69 -2.98 -11.72
C MET A 66 2.56 -4.48 -11.95
N ARG A 67 3.31 -5.02 -12.93
CA ARG A 67 3.36 -6.47 -13.22
C ARG A 67 3.86 -7.31 -12.05
N ALA A 68 4.80 -6.77 -11.29
CA ALA A 68 5.45 -7.53 -10.23
C ALA A 68 4.66 -7.56 -8.91
N HIS A 69 3.81 -6.56 -8.66
CA HIS A 69 3.22 -6.40 -7.32
C HIS A 69 1.77 -5.88 -7.30
N VAL A 70 1.38 -5.07 -8.28
CA VAL A 70 0.15 -4.26 -8.18
C VAL A 70 -1.01 -4.99 -8.82
N TYR A 71 -0.77 -5.61 -9.96
CA TYR A 71 -1.76 -6.33 -10.75
C TYR A 71 -1.46 -7.82 -10.74
N ALA A 72 -2.50 -8.64 -10.64
CA ALA A 72 -2.38 -10.08 -10.79
C ALA A 72 -2.29 -10.49 -12.27
N ASP A 73 -3.00 -9.78 -13.15
CA ASP A 73 -3.03 -10.07 -14.59
C ASP A 73 -2.19 -9.04 -15.38
N PRO A 74 -1.00 -9.43 -15.89
CA PRO A 74 -0.17 -8.55 -16.69
C PRO A 74 -0.85 -8.03 -17.96
N ALA A 75 -1.82 -8.76 -18.53
CA ALA A 75 -2.51 -8.37 -19.74
C ALA A 75 -3.42 -7.14 -19.53
N ARG A 76 -3.83 -6.87 -18.30
CA ARG A 76 -4.60 -5.67 -17.93
C ARG A 76 -3.75 -4.40 -17.85
N ILE A 77 -2.43 -4.54 -17.90
CA ILE A 77 -1.50 -3.41 -17.83
C ILE A 77 -1.27 -2.88 -19.24
N THR A 78 -2.20 -2.04 -19.69
CA THR A 78 -2.15 -1.44 -21.02
C THR A 78 -1.22 -0.23 -21.07
N PRO A 79 -0.72 0.15 -22.26
CA PRO A 79 0.01 1.41 -22.43
C PRO A 79 -0.80 2.64 -22.00
N ALA A 80 -2.12 2.62 -22.18
CA ALA A 80 -3.01 3.70 -21.71
C ALA A 80 -3.00 3.83 -20.19
N LEU A 81 -3.18 2.70 -19.49
CA LEU A 81 -3.11 2.67 -18.03
C LEU A 81 -1.75 3.17 -17.50
N ILE A 82 -0.64 2.75 -18.13
CA ILE A 82 0.70 3.22 -17.76
C ILE A 82 0.82 4.74 -17.95
N ARG A 83 0.29 5.29 -19.06
CA ARG A 83 0.28 6.74 -19.30
C ARG A 83 -0.52 7.49 -18.24
N ASP A 84 -1.68 6.96 -17.85
CA ASP A 84 -2.54 7.59 -16.84
C ASP A 84 -1.85 7.58 -15.46
N LYS A 85 -1.25 6.46 -15.07
CA LYS A 85 -0.45 6.37 -13.83
C LYS A 85 0.76 7.31 -13.87
N HIS A 86 1.45 7.42 -15.01
CA HIS A 86 2.58 8.33 -15.18
C HIS A 86 2.14 9.81 -15.17
N ALA A 87 0.92 10.15 -15.57
CA ALA A 87 0.43 11.52 -15.46
C ALA A 87 0.26 11.96 -14.00
N ILE A 88 -0.17 11.04 -13.12
CA ILE A 88 -0.30 11.30 -11.68
C ILE A 88 1.05 11.60 -11.04
N THR A 89 2.11 10.89 -11.42
CA THR A 89 3.45 11.11 -10.83
C THR A 89 4.08 12.45 -11.22
N ARG A 90 3.55 13.13 -12.24
CA ARG A 90 3.99 14.46 -12.68
C ARG A 90 3.26 15.62 -12.00
N GLN A 91 2.33 15.35 -11.09
CA GLN A 91 1.65 16.40 -10.33
C GLN A 91 2.66 17.22 -9.51
N ARG A 92 2.41 18.53 -9.38
CA ARG A 92 3.28 19.43 -8.60
C ARG A 92 3.47 18.86 -7.19
N ASN A 93 4.72 18.77 -6.73
CA ASN A 93 5.08 18.21 -5.43
C ASN A 93 4.80 16.70 -5.23
N GLY A 94 4.44 15.94 -6.28
CA GLY A 94 4.20 14.48 -6.19
C GLY A 94 5.39 13.68 -5.65
N ARG A 95 6.62 14.17 -5.88
CA ARG A 95 7.86 13.54 -5.44
C ARG A 95 7.97 13.33 -3.92
N PHE A 96 7.42 14.24 -3.12
CA PHE A 96 7.54 14.16 -1.66
C PHE A 96 6.73 12.99 -1.09
N GLY A 97 5.49 12.82 -1.58
CA GLY A 97 4.64 11.70 -1.17
C GLY A 97 5.24 10.35 -1.57
N THR A 98 5.72 10.23 -2.81
CA THR A 98 6.37 8.99 -3.25
C THR A 98 7.67 8.71 -2.50
N ALA A 99 8.50 9.71 -2.25
CA ALA A 99 9.75 9.54 -1.49
C ALA A 99 9.45 9.05 -0.08
N ALA A 100 8.52 9.70 0.62
CA ALA A 100 8.10 9.32 1.96
C ALA A 100 7.50 7.89 1.97
N PHE A 101 6.69 7.51 0.98
CA PHE A 101 6.17 6.15 0.86
C PHE A 101 7.30 5.12 0.65
N VAL A 102 8.18 5.33 -0.33
CA VAL A 102 9.26 4.39 -0.69
C VAL A 102 10.22 4.17 0.48
N THR A 103 10.55 5.23 1.21
CA THR A 103 11.52 5.19 2.32
C THR A 103 10.88 4.79 3.66
N GLY A 104 9.56 4.58 3.71
CA GLY A 104 8.82 4.30 4.94
C GLY A 104 8.61 5.50 5.85
N GLY A 105 8.79 6.72 5.33
CA GLY A 105 8.41 7.96 6.04
C GLY A 105 6.90 8.12 6.26
N LEU A 106 6.08 7.27 5.64
CA LEU A 106 4.64 7.14 5.88
C LEU A 106 4.27 5.86 6.65
N ASP A 107 5.26 5.06 7.06
CA ASP A 107 4.99 3.84 7.84
C ASP A 107 4.43 4.27 9.20
N PRO A 108 3.26 3.77 9.62
CA PRO A 108 2.64 4.23 10.86
C PRO A 108 3.38 3.74 12.10
N VAL A 109 4.20 2.70 11.96
CA VAL A 109 4.93 2.01 13.03
C VAL A 109 6.22 1.39 12.51
N GLY A 110 7.12 0.97 13.41
CA GLY A 110 8.41 0.35 13.05
C GLY A 110 8.43 -1.19 13.02
N SER A 111 7.39 -1.86 13.52
CA SER A 111 7.34 -3.32 13.65
C SER A 111 5.96 -3.88 13.36
N ARG A 112 5.90 -5.19 13.02
CA ARG A 112 4.65 -5.91 12.83
C ARG A 112 3.79 -5.90 14.08
N ASP A 113 4.36 -6.16 15.26
CA ASP A 113 3.59 -6.19 16.51
C ASP A 113 2.93 -4.84 16.81
N ALA A 114 3.67 -3.75 16.58
CA ALA A 114 3.11 -2.40 16.71
C ALA A 114 2.00 -2.14 15.68
N PHE A 115 2.12 -2.69 14.47
CA PHE A 115 1.08 -2.58 13.43
C PHE A 115 -0.19 -3.35 13.85
N LEU A 116 -0.05 -4.58 14.32
CA LEU A 116 -1.16 -5.40 14.82
C LEU A 116 -1.83 -4.76 16.05
N ALA A 117 -1.07 -4.07 16.91
CA ALA A 117 -1.60 -3.31 18.04
C ALA A 117 -2.47 -2.10 17.65
N LEU A 118 -2.38 -1.63 16.39
CA LEU A 118 -3.27 -0.59 15.88
C LEU A 118 -4.73 -1.06 15.78
N PHE A 119 -4.97 -2.37 15.77
CA PHE A 119 -6.29 -2.99 15.66
C PHE A 119 -6.89 -3.42 17.02
N GLY A 120 -6.40 -2.83 18.12
CA GLY A 120 -6.94 -3.09 19.46
C GLY A 120 -8.35 -2.52 19.72
N ASP A 121 -8.79 -2.63 20.96
CA ASP A 121 -10.14 -2.28 21.40
C ASP A 121 -10.57 -0.84 21.05
N GLY A 122 -11.89 -0.64 20.94
CA GLY A 122 -12.50 0.66 20.63
C GLY A 122 -12.56 1.01 19.14
N LEU A 123 -12.20 0.06 18.27
CA LEU A 123 -12.42 0.16 16.83
C LEU A 123 -13.72 -0.53 16.43
N PRO A 124 -14.41 -0.01 15.40
CA PRO A 124 -15.58 -0.70 14.85
C PRO A 124 -15.18 -2.02 14.19
N PRO A 125 -16.15 -2.92 13.92
CA PRO A 125 -15.92 -4.15 13.17
C PRO A 125 -15.13 -3.86 11.89
N THR A 126 -14.03 -4.60 11.72
CA THR A 126 -13.08 -4.37 10.63
C THR A 126 -12.96 -5.64 9.78
N LEU A 127 -13.18 -5.49 8.48
CA LEU A 127 -12.99 -6.52 7.47
C LEU A 127 -11.72 -6.22 6.66
N VAL A 128 -10.87 -7.22 6.50
CA VAL A 128 -9.70 -7.19 5.63
C VAL A 128 -9.98 -8.02 4.38
N LEU A 129 -9.93 -7.36 3.22
CA LEU A 129 -9.97 -8.08 1.94
C LEU A 129 -8.54 -8.44 1.53
N ARG A 130 -8.25 -9.73 1.57
CA ARG A 130 -6.95 -10.34 1.29
C ARG A 130 -6.92 -10.82 -0.17
N PRO A 131 -6.12 -10.19 -1.05
CA PRO A 131 -6.01 -10.60 -2.44
C PRO A 131 -5.27 -11.94 -2.58
N GLU A 132 -5.77 -12.84 -3.42
CA GLU A 132 -5.16 -14.16 -3.68
C GLU A 132 -3.68 -14.08 -4.07
N HIS A 133 -3.34 -13.09 -4.90
CA HIS A 133 -2.01 -12.94 -5.51
C HIS A 133 -1.21 -11.78 -4.92
N ALA A 134 -1.49 -11.39 -3.66
CA ALA A 134 -0.69 -10.39 -2.97
C ALA A 134 0.79 -10.82 -2.88
N PRO A 135 1.76 -9.90 -3.07
CA PRO A 135 3.18 -10.21 -2.90
C PRO A 135 3.48 -10.82 -1.54
N ARG A 136 4.34 -11.85 -1.50
CA ARG A 136 4.60 -12.69 -0.31
C ARG A 136 4.72 -11.92 1.00
N ARG A 137 5.50 -10.83 1.03
CA ARG A 137 5.72 -10.03 2.26
C ARG A 137 4.45 -9.29 2.67
N SER A 138 3.78 -8.61 1.74
CA SER A 138 2.53 -7.90 2.00
C SER A 138 1.40 -8.86 2.39
N GLY A 139 1.27 -9.98 1.69
CA GLY A 139 0.32 -11.05 2.03
C GLY A 139 0.54 -11.57 3.45
N ALA A 140 1.79 -11.83 3.85
CA ALA A 140 2.09 -12.27 5.21
C ALA A 140 1.69 -11.26 6.30
N GLU A 141 1.72 -9.95 6.03
CA GLU A 141 1.22 -8.94 6.97
C GLU A 141 -0.32 -8.98 7.08
N MET A 142 -1.02 -9.18 5.95
CA MET A 142 -2.49 -9.31 5.92
C MET A 142 -2.93 -10.60 6.63
N ASP A 143 -2.25 -11.71 6.37
CA ASP A 143 -2.52 -13.01 6.98
C ASP A 143 -2.29 -12.95 8.50
N ALA A 144 -1.21 -12.28 8.95
CA ALA A 144 -0.96 -12.05 10.38
C ALA A 144 -2.03 -11.18 11.04
N LEU A 145 -2.54 -10.18 10.33
CA LEU A 145 -3.62 -9.32 10.80
C LEU A 145 -4.92 -10.11 11.02
N ILE A 146 -5.29 -10.95 10.04
CA ILE A 146 -6.48 -11.82 10.12
C ILE A 146 -6.32 -12.87 11.23
N ALA A 147 -5.16 -13.52 11.30
CA ALA A 147 -4.87 -14.53 12.33
C ALA A 147 -4.89 -13.97 13.76
N GLY A 148 -4.69 -12.67 13.93
CA GLY A 148 -4.76 -11.99 15.22
C GLY A 148 -6.16 -11.91 15.84
N GLY A 149 -7.22 -12.29 15.12
CA GLY A 149 -8.58 -12.40 15.64
C GLY A 149 -9.30 -11.07 15.95
N ARG A 150 -8.62 -9.94 15.75
CA ARG A 150 -9.18 -8.58 15.96
C ARG A 150 -9.90 -8.02 14.74
N VAL A 151 -9.79 -8.70 13.61
CA VAL A 151 -10.47 -8.36 12.35
C VAL A 151 -11.03 -9.63 11.72
N THR A 152 -11.98 -9.47 10.81
CA THR A 152 -12.41 -10.54 9.91
C THR A 152 -11.62 -10.48 8.60
N GLY A 153 -11.48 -11.63 7.93
CA GLY A 153 -10.79 -11.73 6.65
C GLY A 153 -11.69 -12.31 5.56
N ALA A 154 -11.62 -11.76 4.36
CA ALA A 154 -12.23 -12.34 3.16
C ALA A 154 -11.23 -12.37 2.01
N MET A 155 -11.19 -13.50 1.28
CA MET A 155 -10.35 -13.64 0.09
C MET A 155 -11.02 -12.97 -1.11
N ILE A 156 -10.22 -12.27 -1.93
CA ILE A 156 -10.67 -11.63 -3.18
C ILE A 156 -9.65 -11.88 -4.31
N PRO A 157 -10.06 -11.85 -5.59
CA PRO A 157 -9.12 -11.92 -6.71
C PRO A 157 -8.23 -10.68 -6.79
N GLY A 158 -7.09 -10.82 -7.48
CA GLY A 158 -6.15 -9.72 -7.73
C GLY A 158 -4.90 -9.72 -6.84
N ALA A 159 -4.11 -8.65 -6.98
CA ALA A 159 -2.90 -8.39 -6.20
C ALA A 159 -3.08 -7.13 -5.32
N LEU A 160 -2.19 -6.13 -5.36
CA LEU A 160 -2.31 -4.94 -4.49
C LEU A 160 -3.29 -3.86 -4.97
N SER A 161 -3.82 -3.94 -6.19
CA SER A 161 -4.89 -3.07 -6.69
C SER A 161 -6.09 -3.86 -7.19
N PRO A 162 -6.68 -4.73 -6.35
CA PRO A 162 -7.78 -5.59 -6.77
C PRO A 162 -9.06 -4.79 -7.05
N HIS A 163 -9.17 -3.57 -6.53
CA HIS A 163 -10.28 -2.66 -6.84
C HIS A 163 -10.18 -2.06 -8.25
N GLU A 164 -8.98 -1.99 -8.83
CA GLU A 164 -8.79 -1.57 -10.22
C GLU A 164 -8.99 -2.76 -11.18
N GLU A 165 -8.57 -3.96 -10.78
CA GLU A 165 -8.70 -5.17 -11.61
C GLU A 165 -10.10 -5.82 -11.50
N TYR A 166 -10.61 -6.01 -10.30
CA TYR A 166 -11.83 -6.76 -10.04
C TYR A 166 -12.83 -5.94 -9.20
N PRO A 167 -13.24 -4.74 -9.67
CA PRO A 167 -14.08 -3.83 -8.89
C PRO A 167 -15.39 -4.49 -8.43
N GLY A 168 -16.01 -5.33 -9.26
CA GLY A 168 -17.24 -6.05 -8.90
C GLY A 168 -17.05 -7.04 -7.76
N ALA A 169 -15.94 -7.80 -7.76
CA ALA A 169 -15.64 -8.75 -6.68
C ALA A 169 -15.32 -8.00 -5.37
N VAL A 170 -14.57 -6.90 -5.45
CA VAL A 170 -14.29 -6.03 -4.29
C VAL A 170 -15.58 -5.44 -3.74
N ALA A 171 -16.47 -4.91 -4.58
CA ALA A 171 -17.75 -4.35 -4.16
C ALA A 171 -18.65 -5.41 -3.51
N ALA A 172 -18.74 -6.61 -4.10
CA ALA A 172 -19.49 -7.72 -3.52
C ALA A 172 -18.96 -8.12 -2.14
N ALA A 173 -17.64 -8.21 -1.97
CA ALA A 173 -17.02 -8.51 -0.68
C ALA A 173 -17.26 -7.40 0.36
N ILE A 174 -17.26 -6.13 -0.07
CA ILE A 174 -17.63 -5.00 0.80
C ILE A 174 -19.10 -5.10 1.23
N LEU A 175 -20.03 -5.49 0.36
CA LEU A 175 -21.46 -5.52 0.68
C LEU A 175 -21.88 -6.78 1.45
N GLY A 176 -21.16 -7.89 1.29
CA GLY A 176 -21.48 -9.17 1.92
C GLY A 176 -20.91 -9.38 3.32
N GLY A 177 -20.00 -8.52 3.80
CA GLY A 177 -19.42 -8.57 5.14
C GLY A 177 -19.90 -7.44 6.05
#